data_AF-A0AAV7SLH5-F1
#
_entry.id   AF-A0AAV7SLH5-F1
#
_cell.length_a   1.000
_cell.length_b   1.000
_cell.length_c   1.000
_cell.angle_alpha   90.00
_cell.angle_beta   90.00
_cell.angle_gamma   90.00
#
_symmetry.space_group_name_H-M   'P 1'
#
loop_
_entity.id
_entity.type
_entity.pdbx_description
1 polymer ?
#
loop_
_entity_poly.entity_id
_entity_poly.type
_entity_poly.pdbx_seq_one_letter_code
_entity_poly.pdbx_strand_id
1 'polypeptide(L)'
;MDAPFAKTVRDGLTQYFKANWGTSTTKGCDWEAMKFEIRGLCVQTTYGVKCQLKKDVLNHEARLSDLEKCLLKQPQKMEDWQQARRVLLEDWRRLKIYVYKAYRQRLHAEGNKAGALLARLLKQHADHTPVTALVDGTGRSICMQVAINTVFRDHLGRLYALPGDGPPEVGTTFLNGVTLPQLTQDTKALLKDPIDWGEIQ
;
A
#
# COMPACT_ATOMS: atom_id res chain seq x y z
N MET A 1 21.64 -8.16 19.52
CA MET A 1 21.37 -6.72 19.70
C MET A 1 22.39 -6.18 20.68
N ASP A 2 22.99 -5.03 20.39
CA ASP A 2 23.90 -4.37 21.35
C ASP A 2 23.11 -4.00 22.62
N ALA A 3 23.55 -4.52 23.76
CA ALA A 3 22.97 -4.22 25.07
C ALA A 3 22.75 -2.71 25.35
N PRO A 4 23.68 -1.80 24.97
CA PRO A 4 23.45 -0.36 25.17
C PRO A 4 22.31 0.19 24.32
N PHE A 5 22.18 -0.23 23.07
CA PHE A 5 21.11 0.23 22.18
C PHE A 5 19.73 -0.24 22.67
N ALA A 6 19.63 -1.50 23.10
CA ALA A 6 18.38 -2.03 23.65
C ALA A 6 17.91 -1.26 24.89
N LYS A 7 18.86 -0.78 25.71
CA LYS A 7 18.56 0.10 26.85
C LYS A 7 18.04 1.46 26.39
N THR A 8 18.71 2.12 25.45
CA THR A 8 18.27 3.42 24.90
C THR A 8 16.86 3.36 24.32
N VAL A 9 16.54 2.29 23.57
CA VAL A 9 15.19 2.11 23.01
C VAL A 9 14.16 1.89 24.11
N ARG A 10 14.48 1.09 25.14
CA ARG A 10 13.57 0.84 26.26
C ARG A 10 13.29 2.12 27.06
N ASP A 11 14.34 2.89 27.35
CA ASP A 11 14.23 4.13 28.11
C ASP A 11 13.42 5.18 27.32
N GLY A 12 13.71 5.33 26.02
CA GLY A 12 12.96 6.22 25.12
C GLY A 12 11.48 5.83 24.98
N LEU A 13 11.19 4.53 24.84
CA LEU A 13 9.80 4.03 24.83
C LEU A 13 9.07 4.28 26.15
N THR A 14 9.75 4.07 27.26
CA THR A 14 9.18 4.32 28.59
C THR A 14 8.84 5.80 28.75
N GLN A 15 9.70 6.69 28.27
CA GLN A 15 9.47 8.13 28.28
C GLN A 15 8.31 8.53 27.35
N TYR A 16 8.27 7.99 26.14
CA TYR A 16 7.19 8.21 25.17
C TYR A 16 5.82 7.82 25.76
N PHE A 17 5.72 6.62 26.33
CA PHE A 17 4.46 6.15 26.91
C PHE A 17 4.07 6.92 28.17
N LYS A 18 5.02 7.34 29.01
CA LYS A 18 4.71 8.21 30.15
C LYS A 18 4.11 9.56 29.72
N ALA A 19 4.55 10.11 28.60
CA ALA A 19 4.14 11.43 28.14
C ALA A 19 2.86 11.42 27.27
N ASN A 20 2.65 10.37 26.47
CA ASN A 20 1.65 10.37 25.40
C ASN A 20 0.51 9.35 25.58
N TRP A 21 0.55 8.54 26.64
CA TRP A 21 -0.48 7.52 26.83
C TRP A 21 -1.86 8.14 27.12
N GLY A 22 -2.83 7.84 26.25
CA GLY A 22 -4.20 8.34 26.38
C GLY A 22 -4.41 9.77 25.84
N THR A 23 -3.41 10.37 25.21
CA THR A 23 -3.52 11.70 24.60
C THR A 23 -4.20 11.67 23.23
N SER A 24 -4.18 10.54 22.51
CA SER A 24 -4.82 10.42 21.20
C SER A 24 -6.25 9.89 21.26
N THR A 25 -7.05 10.31 20.28
CA THR A 25 -8.46 9.92 20.13
C THR A 25 -8.63 8.46 19.71
N THR A 26 -7.57 7.77 19.28
CA THR A 26 -7.62 6.40 18.76
C THR A 26 -6.32 5.66 19.05
N LYS A 27 -6.41 4.49 19.70
CA LYS A 27 -5.26 3.63 20.07
C LYS A 27 -4.30 3.32 18.89
N GLY A 28 -4.79 3.32 17.66
CA GLY A 28 -3.97 3.16 16.46
C GLY A 28 -2.98 4.30 16.23
N CYS A 29 -3.35 5.53 16.60
CA CYS A 29 -2.48 6.70 16.48
C CYS A 29 -1.27 6.60 17.43
N ASP A 30 -1.50 6.17 18.68
CA ASP A 30 -0.43 5.95 19.66
C ASP A 30 0.58 4.90 19.19
N TRP A 31 0.09 3.84 18.52
CA TRP A 31 0.94 2.79 17.97
C TRP A 31 1.79 3.28 16.78
N GLU A 32 1.21 4.06 15.87
CA GLU A 32 1.97 4.65 14.76
C GLU A 32 3.03 5.62 15.26
N ALA A 33 2.67 6.51 16.19
CA ALA A 33 3.59 7.47 16.79
C ALA A 33 4.73 6.76 17.57
N MET A 34 4.44 5.69 18.31
CA MET A 34 5.46 4.87 18.94
C MET A 34 6.44 4.28 17.92
N LYS A 35 5.94 3.78 16.77
CA LYS A 35 6.81 3.25 15.71
C LYS A 35 7.72 4.33 15.12
N PHE A 36 7.24 5.57 14.98
CA PHE A 36 8.07 6.69 14.53
C PHE A 36 9.17 7.01 15.54
N GLU A 37 8.88 6.99 16.84
CA GLU A 37 9.87 7.21 17.89
C GLU A 37 11.00 6.18 17.84
N ILE A 38 10.65 4.88 17.76
CA ILE A 38 11.64 3.81 17.63
C ILE A 38 12.51 4.01 16.38
N ARG A 39 11.89 4.37 15.24
CA ARG A 39 12.64 4.65 14.00
C ARG A 39 13.58 5.84 14.18
N GLY A 40 13.15 6.91 14.86
CA GLY A 40 13.98 8.06 15.17
C GLY A 40 15.21 7.67 15.98
N LEU A 41 15.03 6.89 17.05
CA LEU A 41 16.12 6.37 17.88
C LEU A 41 17.11 5.50 17.09
N CYS A 42 16.59 4.60 16.24
CA CYS A 42 17.43 3.78 15.34
C CYS A 42 18.28 4.66 14.40
N VAL A 43 17.68 5.70 13.82
CA VAL A 43 18.38 6.61 12.90
C VAL A 43 19.45 7.41 13.65
N GLN A 44 19.13 7.91 14.85
CA GLN A 44 20.06 8.68 15.65
C GLN A 44 21.29 7.86 16.07
N THR A 45 21.09 6.63 16.56
CA THR A 45 22.22 5.78 16.99
C THR A 45 23.08 5.35 15.81
N THR A 46 22.48 4.93 14.70
CA THR A 46 23.23 4.55 13.50
C THR A 46 23.99 5.73 12.89
N TYR A 47 23.39 6.93 12.90
CA TYR A 47 24.06 8.16 12.47
C TYR A 47 25.24 8.52 13.38
N GLY A 48 25.06 8.41 14.70
CA GLY A 48 26.13 8.65 15.68
C GLY A 48 27.32 7.72 15.47
N VAL A 49 27.08 6.42 15.35
CA VAL A 49 28.13 5.41 15.07
C VAL A 49 28.86 5.72 13.76
N LYS A 50 28.13 6.08 12.70
CA LYS A 50 28.72 6.45 11.41
C LYS A 50 29.61 7.70 11.52
N CYS A 51 29.15 8.73 12.24
CA CYS A 51 29.93 9.95 12.43
C CYS A 51 31.18 9.67 13.27
N GLN A 52 31.08 8.85 14.30
CA GLN A 52 32.22 8.46 15.13
C GLN A 52 33.26 7.70 14.29
N LEU A 53 32.84 6.68 13.54
CA LEU A 53 33.75 5.93 12.66
C LEU A 53 34.48 6.83 11.65
N LYS A 54 33.80 7.83 11.08
CA LYS A 54 34.45 8.80 10.18
C LYS A 54 35.49 9.66 10.89
N LYS A 55 35.21 10.10 12.12
CA LYS A 55 36.17 10.86 12.93
C LYS A 55 37.38 9.98 13.28
N ASP A 56 37.14 8.73 13.64
CA ASP A 56 38.20 7.78 13.98
C ASP A 56 39.13 7.55 12.77
N VAL A 57 38.58 7.34 11.57
CA VAL A 57 39.37 7.25 10.32
C VAL A 57 40.25 8.47 10.13
N LEU A 58 39.70 9.69 10.22
CA LEU A 58 40.46 10.94 10.05
C LEU A 58 41.58 11.07 11.09
N ASN A 59 41.29 10.74 12.35
CA ASN A 59 42.28 10.79 13.43
C ASN A 59 43.40 9.76 13.21
N HIS A 60 43.05 8.55 12.77
CA HIS A 60 44.01 7.50 12.46
C HIS A 60 44.85 7.83 11.23
N GLU A 61 44.29 8.48 10.21
CA GLU A 61 45.04 9.00 9.05
C GLU A 61 46.03 10.08 9.46
N ALA A 62 45.61 11.05 10.26
CA ALA A 62 46.49 12.10 10.78
C ALA A 62 47.64 11.50 11.60
N ARG A 63 47.32 10.58 12.52
CA ARG A 63 48.32 9.88 13.33
C ARG A 63 49.30 9.08 12.47
N LEU A 64 48.82 8.40 11.42
CA LEU A 64 49.68 7.64 10.52
C LEU A 64 50.63 8.57 9.76
N SER A 65 50.14 9.70 9.26
CA SER A 65 50.96 10.71 8.57
C SER A 65 52.06 11.28 9.47
N ASP A 66 51.76 11.53 10.74
CA ASP A 66 52.76 12.00 11.70
C ASP A 66 53.80 10.93 12.05
N LEU A 67 53.38 9.66 12.13
CA LEU A 67 54.30 8.53 12.30
C LEU A 67 55.22 8.35 11.09
N GLU A 68 54.72 8.53 9.87
CA GLU A 68 55.53 8.47 8.64
C GLU A 68 56.64 9.52 8.64
N LYS A 69 56.32 10.76 9.04
CA LYS A 69 57.32 11.84 9.18
C LYS A 69 58.35 11.51 10.25
N CYS A 70 57.93 10.90 11.36
CA CYS A 70 58.84 10.47 12.43
C CYS A 70 59.75 9.33 11.98
N LEU A 71 59.26 8.40 11.17
CA LEU A 71 59.97 7.21 10.73
C LEU A 71 61.22 7.54 9.91
N LEU A 72 61.16 8.61 9.10
CA LEU A 72 62.30 9.15 8.36
C LEU A 72 63.47 9.53 9.26
N LYS A 73 63.18 9.90 10.53
CA LYS A 73 64.18 10.32 11.52
C LYS A 73 64.47 9.24 12.56
N GLN A 74 63.54 8.33 12.80
CA GLN A 74 63.57 7.32 13.86
C GLN A 74 63.03 5.98 13.35
N PRO A 75 63.86 5.12 12.75
CA PRO A 75 63.42 3.84 12.19
C PRO A 75 62.88 2.86 13.26
N GLN A 76 63.20 3.06 14.54
CA GLN A 76 62.69 2.24 15.64
C GLN A 76 61.17 2.35 15.87
N LYS A 77 60.51 3.36 15.28
CA LYS A 77 59.03 3.53 15.34
C LYS A 77 58.27 2.73 14.28
N MET A 78 58.93 1.79 13.59
CA MET A 78 58.32 0.98 12.54
C MET A 78 57.13 0.14 13.04
N GLU A 79 57.24 -0.44 14.24
CA GLU A 79 56.17 -1.26 14.82
C GLU A 79 54.91 -0.44 15.12
N ASP A 80 55.07 0.77 15.69
CA ASP A 80 53.98 1.70 15.96
C ASP A 80 53.24 2.10 14.68
N TRP A 81 54.00 2.36 13.60
CA TRP A 81 53.42 2.68 12.28
C TRP A 81 52.65 1.49 11.70
N GLN A 82 53.21 0.27 11.76
CA GLN A 82 52.52 -0.93 11.29
C GLN A 82 51.22 -1.18 12.08
N GLN A 83 51.22 -0.92 13.38
CA GLN A 83 50.03 -1.05 14.21
C GLN A 83 48.97 0.00 13.87
N ALA A 84 49.38 1.27 13.74
CA ALA A 84 48.48 2.35 13.33
C ALA A 84 47.85 2.08 11.94
N ARG A 85 48.65 1.56 11.00
CA ARG A 85 48.18 1.17 9.66
C ARG A 85 47.16 0.04 9.72
N ARG A 86 47.36 -0.97 10.58
CA ARG A 86 46.40 -2.07 10.78
C ARG A 86 45.06 -1.57 11.27
N VAL A 87 45.05 -0.71 12.30
CA VAL A 87 43.82 -0.11 12.84
C VAL A 87 43.08 0.69 11.77
N LEU A 88 43.79 1.53 11.01
CA LEU A 88 43.19 2.31 9.93
C LEU A 88 42.57 1.42 8.84
N LEU A 89 43.23 0.32 8.48
CA LEU A 89 42.70 -0.64 7.51
C LEU A 89 41.41 -1.33 8.01
N GLU A 90 41.32 -1.62 9.30
CA GLU A 90 40.11 -2.16 9.92
C GLU A 90 38.95 -1.16 9.86
N ASP A 91 39.21 0.12 10.13
CA ASP A 91 38.19 1.18 10.01
C ASP A 91 37.68 1.34 8.58
N TRP A 92 38.59 1.36 7.60
CA TRP A 92 38.22 1.39 6.19
C TRP A 92 37.42 0.17 5.77
N ARG A 93 37.75 -1.03 6.29
CA ARG A 93 36.97 -2.25 6.04
C ARG A 93 35.56 -2.11 6.62
N ARG A 94 35.41 -1.61 7.85
CA ARG A 94 34.10 -1.35 8.47
C ARG A 94 33.28 -0.37 7.63
N LEU A 95 33.89 0.73 7.17
CA LEU A 95 33.24 1.73 6.33
C LEU A 95 32.78 1.15 4.99
N LYS A 96 33.64 0.37 4.31
CA LYS A 96 33.30 -0.30 3.04
C LYS A 96 32.10 -1.23 3.20
N ILE A 97 32.06 -2.04 4.27
CA ILE A 97 30.91 -2.92 4.54
C ILE A 97 29.62 -2.12 4.70
N TYR A 98 29.67 -1.00 5.42
CA TYR A 98 28.51 -0.11 5.58
C TYR A 98 28.03 0.45 4.24
N VAL A 99 28.94 1.01 3.43
CA VAL A 99 28.62 1.56 2.10
C VAL A 99 28.03 0.49 1.19
N TYR A 100 28.63 -0.70 1.16
CA TYR A 100 28.13 -1.82 0.37
C TYR A 100 26.71 -2.24 0.78
N LYS A 101 26.45 -2.38 2.10
CA LYS A 101 25.11 -2.70 2.61
C LYS A 101 24.09 -1.63 2.22
N ALA A 102 24.44 -0.35 2.34
CA ALA A 102 23.56 0.76 1.97
C ALA A 102 23.26 0.76 0.46
N TYR A 103 24.28 0.55 -0.37
CA TYR A 103 24.11 0.45 -1.82
C TYR A 103 23.21 -0.74 -2.20
N ARG A 104 23.44 -1.92 -1.61
CA ARG A 104 22.61 -3.10 -1.83
C ARG A 104 21.17 -2.89 -1.40
N GLN A 105 20.94 -2.25 -0.25
CA GLN A 105 19.59 -1.88 0.20
C GLN A 105 18.90 -0.94 -0.78
N ARG A 106 19.61 0.08 -1.26
CA ARG A 106 19.11 1.00 -2.28
C ARG A 106 18.78 0.28 -3.59
N LEU A 107 19.66 -0.62 -4.04
CA LEU A 107 19.44 -1.44 -5.24
C LEU A 107 18.21 -2.35 -5.08
N HIS A 108 17.98 -2.94 -3.91
CA HIS A 108 16.75 -3.72 -3.66
C HIS A 108 15.50 -2.84 -3.58
N ALA A 109 15.60 -1.65 -2.99
CA ALA A 109 14.48 -0.70 -2.93
C ALA A 109 14.10 -0.16 -4.32
N GLU A 110 15.10 0.11 -5.16
CA GLU A 110 14.92 0.63 -6.53
C GLU A 110 14.68 -0.51 -7.55
N GLY A 111 15.12 -1.73 -7.25
CA GLY A 111 15.05 -2.88 -8.16
C GLY A 111 13.64 -3.39 -8.45
N ASN A 112 12.67 -3.08 -7.57
CA ASN A 112 11.26 -3.36 -7.80
C ASN A 112 10.45 -2.07 -8.09
N LYS A 113 11.00 -1.18 -8.93
CA LYS A 113 10.31 0.06 -9.31
C LYS A 113 8.95 -0.20 -9.97
N ALA A 114 8.87 -1.23 -10.81
CA ALA A 114 7.62 -1.63 -11.46
C ALA A 114 6.57 -2.13 -10.46
N GLY A 115 6.94 -2.99 -9.51
CA GLY A 115 6.02 -3.46 -8.47
C GLY A 115 5.64 -2.36 -7.47
N ALA A 116 6.54 -1.43 -7.16
CA ALA A 116 6.22 -0.27 -6.33
C ALA A 116 5.25 0.69 -7.02
N LEU A 117 5.41 0.92 -8.32
CA LEU A 117 4.47 1.69 -9.14
C LEU A 117 3.10 1.01 -9.21
N LEU A 118 3.07 -0.31 -9.43
CA LEU A 118 1.83 -1.10 -9.43
C LEU A 118 1.14 -1.05 -8.06
N ALA A 119 1.87 -1.26 -6.97
CA ALA A 119 1.30 -1.19 -5.62
C ALA A 119 0.76 0.22 -5.30
N ARG A 120 1.45 1.28 -5.77
CA ARG A 120 0.97 2.66 -5.65
C ARG A 120 -0.31 2.89 -6.46
N LEU A 121 -0.37 2.38 -7.70
CA LEU A 121 -1.57 2.46 -8.54
C LEU A 121 -2.74 1.70 -7.92
N LEU A 122 -2.51 0.48 -7.41
CA LEU A 122 -3.53 -0.31 -6.73
C LEU A 122 -4.04 0.40 -5.46
N LYS A 123 -3.13 1.01 -4.69
CA LYS A 123 -3.51 1.79 -3.50
C LYS A 123 -4.32 3.03 -3.88
N GLN A 124 -3.89 3.79 -4.89
CA GLN A 124 -4.65 4.93 -5.40
C GLN A 124 -6.03 4.50 -5.90
N HIS A 125 -6.12 3.39 -6.63
CA HIS A 125 -7.41 2.83 -7.04
C HIS A 125 -8.30 2.48 -5.85
N ALA A 126 -7.75 1.85 -4.80
CA ALA A 126 -8.47 1.50 -3.59
C ALA A 126 -8.91 2.75 -2.78
N ASP A 127 -8.07 3.79 -2.73
CA ASP A 127 -8.37 5.04 -2.02
C ASP A 127 -9.41 5.90 -2.77
N HIS A 128 -9.51 5.79 -4.11
CA HIS A 128 -10.48 6.50 -4.94
C HIS A 128 -11.83 5.77 -5.14
N THR A 129 -11.94 4.49 -4.77
CA THR A 129 -13.16 3.70 -5.02
C THR A 129 -14.32 3.84 -4.01
N PRO A 130 -14.14 4.23 -2.73
CA PRO A 130 -15.28 4.30 -1.83
C PRO A 130 -16.07 5.60 -2.07
N VAL A 131 -17.34 5.46 -2.45
CA VAL A 131 -18.32 6.55 -2.33
C VAL A 131 -18.48 6.84 -0.84
N THR A 132 -17.88 7.94 -0.36
CA THR A 132 -17.83 8.30 1.05
C THR A 132 -19.10 8.96 1.57
N ALA A 133 -19.90 9.55 0.67
CA ALA A 133 -21.18 10.15 0.99
C ALA A 133 -22.11 10.17 -0.22
N LEU A 134 -23.41 10.03 0.03
CA LEU A 134 -24.46 10.15 -0.98
C LEU A 134 -25.59 11.03 -0.45
N VAL A 135 -26.14 11.91 -1.27
CA VAL A 135 -27.33 12.70 -0.91
C VAL A 135 -28.57 11.94 -1.36
N ASP A 136 -29.43 11.60 -0.41
CA ASP A 136 -30.69 10.91 -0.69
C ASP A 136 -31.72 11.87 -1.34
N GLY A 137 -32.79 11.34 -1.94
CA GLY A 137 -33.86 12.11 -2.58
C GLY A 137 -34.58 13.09 -1.63
N THR A 138 -34.37 12.96 -0.32
CA THR A 138 -34.84 13.87 0.74
C THR A 138 -33.89 15.03 1.03
N GLY A 139 -32.74 15.12 0.34
CA GLY A 139 -31.71 16.15 0.54
C GLY A 139 -30.77 15.89 1.72
N ARG A 140 -30.84 14.71 2.36
CA ARG A 140 -30.00 14.34 3.51
C ARG A 140 -28.74 13.58 3.06
N SER A 141 -27.60 13.92 3.67
CA SER A 141 -26.31 13.25 3.41
C SER A 141 -26.18 11.94 4.18
N ILE A 142 -25.95 10.84 3.48
CA ILE A 142 -25.72 9.49 4.00
C ILE A 142 -24.24 9.17 3.85
N CYS A 143 -23.53 8.98 4.96
CA CYS A 143 -22.09 8.62 4.97
C CYS A 143 -21.83 7.16 5.40
N MET A 144 -22.87 6.40 5.77
CA MET A 144 -22.71 5.00 6.15
C MET A 144 -22.73 4.09 4.92
N GLN A 145 -21.65 3.31 4.72
CA GLN A 145 -21.49 2.44 3.55
C GLN A 145 -22.66 1.46 3.33
N VAL A 146 -23.19 0.90 4.42
CA VAL A 146 -24.34 -0.02 4.35
C VAL A 146 -25.57 0.69 3.79
N ALA A 147 -25.83 1.92 4.24
CA ALA A 147 -26.95 2.72 3.77
C ALA A 147 -26.75 3.20 2.32
N ILE A 148 -25.53 3.59 1.95
CA ILE A 148 -25.17 3.94 0.56
C ILE A 148 -25.46 2.75 -0.37
N ASN A 149 -25.02 1.54 -0.01
CA ASN A 149 -25.26 0.34 -0.81
C ASN A 149 -26.75 0.00 -0.95
N THR A 150 -27.56 0.25 0.08
CA THR A 150 -29.01 0.06 0.01
C THR A 150 -29.65 1.05 -0.96
N VAL A 151 -29.28 2.34 -0.88
CA VAL A 151 -29.80 3.36 -1.79
C VAL A 151 -29.44 3.07 -3.25
N PHE A 152 -28.19 2.66 -3.53
CA PHE A 152 -27.79 2.24 -4.87
C PHE A 152 -28.58 1.03 -5.37
N ARG A 153 -28.78 0.02 -4.52
CA ARG A 153 -29.56 -1.17 -4.86
C ARG A 153 -31.01 -0.83 -5.20
N ASP A 154 -31.64 -0.01 -4.38
CA ASP A 154 -33.04 0.38 -4.58
C ASP A 154 -33.20 1.24 -5.84
N HIS A 155 -32.27 2.16 -6.08
CA HIS A 155 -32.27 2.99 -7.28
C HIS A 155 -32.08 2.16 -8.55
N LEU A 156 -31.07 1.28 -8.60
CA LEU A 156 -30.84 0.41 -9.75
C LEU A 156 -31.98 -0.60 -9.94
N GLY A 157 -32.52 -1.12 -8.83
CA GLY A 157 -33.70 -1.99 -8.85
C GLY A 157 -34.91 -1.32 -9.49
N ARG A 158 -35.16 -0.03 -9.20
CA ARG A 158 -36.22 0.75 -9.86
C ARG A 158 -35.89 1.07 -11.31
N LEU A 159 -34.65 1.42 -11.61
CA LEU A 159 -34.21 1.79 -12.96
C LEU A 159 -34.32 0.62 -13.95
N TYR A 160 -34.01 -0.58 -13.48
CA TYR A 160 -34.08 -1.81 -14.27
C TYR A 160 -35.34 -2.65 -14.01
N ALA A 161 -36.28 -2.15 -13.21
CA ALA A 161 -37.60 -2.78 -13.11
C ALA A 161 -38.30 -2.67 -14.48
N LEU A 162 -38.74 -3.79 -15.03
CA LEU A 162 -39.52 -3.79 -16.26
C LEU A 162 -40.81 -2.97 -16.04
N PRO A 163 -41.21 -2.10 -16.98
CA PRO A 163 -42.53 -1.49 -16.97
C PRO A 163 -43.55 -2.58 -17.34
N GLY A 164 -43.92 -3.43 -16.40
CA GLY A 164 -44.65 -4.66 -16.73
C GLY A 164 -45.38 -5.39 -15.61
N ASP A 165 -45.15 -5.10 -14.32
CA ASP A 165 -46.02 -5.59 -13.23
C ASP A 165 -47.19 -4.61 -13.02
N GLY A 166 -47.87 -4.27 -14.11
CA GLY A 166 -49.20 -3.67 -14.06
C GLY A 166 -50.20 -4.69 -13.53
N PRO A 167 -51.34 -4.25 -12.95
CA PRO A 167 -52.34 -5.17 -12.44
C PRO A 167 -52.75 -6.18 -13.53
N PRO A 168 -52.97 -7.47 -13.18
CA PRO A 168 -53.27 -8.54 -14.14
C PRO A 168 -54.49 -8.26 -15.03
N GLU A 169 -55.29 -7.25 -14.65
CA GLU A 169 -56.45 -6.73 -15.37
C GLU A 169 -56.11 -6.06 -16.70
N VAL A 170 -54.91 -5.51 -16.90
CA VAL A 170 -54.52 -4.84 -18.17
C VAL A 170 -54.27 -5.87 -19.27
N GLY A 171 -53.63 -6.99 -18.93
CA GLY A 171 -53.39 -8.09 -19.88
C GLY A 171 -54.69 -8.76 -20.31
N THR A 172 -55.62 -8.97 -19.38
CA THR A 172 -56.92 -9.59 -19.69
C THR A 172 -57.85 -8.66 -20.47
N THR A 173 -57.87 -7.36 -20.18
CA THR A 173 -58.65 -6.39 -20.99
C THR A 173 -58.11 -6.24 -22.41
N PHE A 174 -56.79 -6.24 -22.60
CA PHE A 174 -56.18 -6.23 -23.94
C PHE A 174 -56.53 -7.50 -24.72
N LEU A 175 -56.31 -8.68 -24.13
CA LEU A 175 -56.56 -9.96 -24.80
C LEU A 175 -58.04 -10.19 -25.09
N ASN A 176 -58.95 -9.74 -24.22
CA ASN A 176 -60.40 -9.85 -24.44
C ASN A 176 -60.92 -8.85 -25.50
N GLY A 177 -60.22 -7.75 -25.74
CA GLY A 177 -60.56 -6.77 -26.78
C GLY A 177 -60.13 -7.18 -28.19
N VAL A 178 -59.25 -8.17 -28.32
CA VAL A 178 -58.76 -8.66 -29.61
C VAL A 178 -59.63 -9.81 -30.10
N THR A 179 -60.48 -9.53 -31.09
CA THR A 179 -61.19 -10.58 -31.84
C THR A 179 -60.21 -11.23 -32.81
N LEU A 180 -59.67 -12.39 -32.43
CA LEU A 180 -58.84 -13.18 -33.32
C LEU A 180 -59.70 -13.71 -34.48
N PRO A 181 -59.31 -13.51 -35.74
CA PRO A 181 -60.04 -14.06 -36.87
C PRO A 181 -60.04 -15.58 -36.78
N GLN A 182 -61.23 -16.18 -36.78
CA GLN A 182 -61.35 -17.63 -36.79
C GLN A 182 -61.10 -18.14 -38.22
N LEU A 183 -60.22 -19.13 -38.34
CA LEU A 183 -59.99 -19.81 -39.61
C LEU A 183 -61.29 -20.46 -40.12
N THR A 184 -61.63 -20.19 -41.38
CA THR A 184 -62.73 -20.85 -42.08
C THR A 184 -62.45 -22.35 -42.23
N GLN A 185 -63.51 -23.15 -42.31
CA GLN A 185 -63.42 -24.62 -42.36
C GLN A 185 -62.45 -25.10 -43.46
N ASP A 186 -62.44 -24.41 -44.60
CA ASP A 186 -61.59 -24.73 -45.76
C ASP A 186 -60.11 -24.50 -45.45
N THR A 187 -59.76 -23.39 -44.79
CA THR A 187 -58.36 -23.11 -44.38
C THR A 187 -57.86 -24.07 -43.31
N LYS A 188 -58.75 -24.59 -42.44
CA LYS A 188 -58.40 -25.64 -41.47
C LYS A 188 -58.18 -27.00 -42.12
N ALA A 189 -58.87 -27.30 -43.22
CA ALA A 189 -58.64 -28.51 -44.00
C ALA A 189 -57.27 -28.42 -44.70
N LEU A 190 -56.99 -27.28 -45.32
CA LEU A 190 -55.71 -27.01 -45.99
C LEU A 190 -54.50 -27.12 -45.04
N LEU A 191 -54.63 -26.63 -43.80
CA LEU A 191 -53.61 -26.77 -42.75
C LEU A 191 -53.34 -28.20 -42.28
N LYS A 192 -54.24 -29.15 -42.59
CA LYS A 192 -54.08 -30.56 -42.24
C LYS A 192 -53.47 -31.39 -43.37
N ASP A 193 -53.38 -30.82 -44.57
CA ASP A 193 -52.74 -31.48 -45.69
C ASP A 193 -51.21 -31.38 -45.56
N PRO A 194 -50.46 -32.39 -46.01
CA PRO A 194 -49.01 -32.36 -45.98
C PRO A 194 -48.47 -31.24 -46.88
N ILE A 195 -47.53 -30.46 -46.35
CA ILE A 195 -46.88 -29.33 -47.04
C ILE A 195 -46.26 -29.82 -48.35
N ASP A 196 -46.61 -29.17 -49.46
CA ASP A 196 -46.02 -29.44 -50.77
C ASP A 196 -44.75 -28.59 -50.98
N TRP A 197 -43.81 -29.06 -51.80
CA TRP A 197 -42.53 -28.41 -52.04
C TRP A 197 -42.66 -27.02 -52.68
N GLY A 198 -43.81 -26.68 -53.26
CA GLY A 198 -44.13 -25.33 -53.75
C GLY A 198 -44.40 -24.30 -52.65
N GLU A 199 -44.69 -24.71 -51.42
CA GLU A 199 -44.95 -23.82 -50.28
C GLU A 199 -43.68 -23.45 -49.49
N ILE A 200 -42.56 -24.13 -49.78
CA ILE A 200 -41.26 -23.97 -49.07
C ILE A 200 -40.30 -23.06 -49.88
N GLN A 201 -40.82 -22.06 -50.59
CA GLN A 201 -39.98 -21.02 -51.22
C GLN A 201 -39.71 -19.85 -50.28
#